data_AF-A0A9P0MIQ0-F1
#
_entry.id   AF-A0A9P0MIQ0-F1
#
_cell.length_a   1.000
_cell.length_b   1.000
_cell.length_c   1.000
_cell.angle_alpha   90.00
_cell.angle_beta   90.00
_cell.angle_gamma   90.00
#
_symmetry.space_group_name_H-M   'P 1'
#
loop_
_entity.id
_entity.type
_entity.pdbx_description
1 polymer ?
#
loop_
_entity_poly.entity_id
_entity_poly.type
_entity_poly.pdbx_seq_one_letter_code
_entity_poly.pdbx_strand_id
1 'polypeptide(L)'
;MRYVLLLAASITLSVALVVKTKEECKCFEEFEPEKEGDNWFCRGKKNFRIYECGEEKPPRCICSDKGKKITLDLGETDCTSTNHRHVDDLFCEPRAEWDEYFKRHPHRRLIVEPTPPF
;
A
#
# COMPACT_ATOMS: atom_id res chain seq x y z
N MET A 1 31.92 -27.36 48.14
CA MET A 1 31.87 -27.13 46.68
C MET A 1 30.40 -27.21 46.27
N ARG A 2 29.67 -26.09 46.27
CA ARG A 2 29.48 -25.16 45.12
C ARG A 2 28.87 -25.86 43.90
N TYR A 3 27.55 -26.03 43.88
CA TYR A 3 26.67 -26.00 42.70
C TYR A 3 25.23 -25.80 43.21
N VAL A 4 24.98 -24.82 44.09
CA VAL A 4 24.28 -23.57 43.71
C VAL A 4 23.49 -23.72 42.42
N LEU A 5 22.17 -23.88 42.60
CA LEU A 5 21.11 -23.39 41.72
C LEU A 5 21.47 -23.31 40.23
N LEU A 6 21.24 -24.41 39.51
CA LEU A 6 20.92 -24.33 38.09
C LEU A 6 19.54 -23.68 37.97
N LEU A 7 19.53 -22.35 38.10
CA LEU A 7 18.46 -21.47 37.65
C LEU A 7 18.28 -21.74 36.16
N ALA A 8 17.30 -22.59 35.83
CA ALA A 8 16.72 -22.66 34.50
C ALA A 8 16.07 -21.29 34.24
N ALA A 9 16.87 -20.37 33.72
CA ALA A 9 16.41 -19.09 33.21
C ALA A 9 15.58 -19.37 31.97
N SER A 10 14.30 -19.67 32.17
CA SER A 10 13.27 -19.69 31.14
C SER A 10 13.12 -18.27 30.62
N ILE A 11 13.86 -17.94 29.55
CA ILE A 11 13.69 -16.71 28.80
C ILE A 11 12.34 -16.80 28.08
N THR A 12 11.30 -16.29 28.71
CA THR A 12 10.01 -16.05 28.05
C THR A 12 10.19 -14.85 27.13
N LEU A 13 10.38 -15.11 25.84
CA LEU A 13 10.44 -14.09 24.81
C LEU A 13 9.01 -13.57 24.57
N SER A 14 8.59 -12.56 25.32
CA SER A 14 7.32 -11.87 25.07
C SER A 14 7.43 -11.08 23.77
N VAL A 15 6.79 -11.57 22.71
CA VAL A 15 6.59 -10.77 21.50
C VAL A 15 5.54 -9.71 21.83
N ALA A 16 5.99 -8.49 22.13
CA ALA A 16 5.09 -7.35 22.23
C ALA A 16 4.54 -7.09 20.83
N LEU A 17 3.28 -7.47 20.59
CA LEU A 17 2.54 -7.02 19.43
C LEU A 17 2.38 -5.51 19.56
N VAL A 18 3.07 -4.75 18.72
CA VAL A 18 2.96 -3.30 18.65
C VAL A 18 1.57 -2.99 18.08
N VAL A 19 0.59 -2.78 18.96
CA VAL A 19 -0.72 -2.27 18.59
C VAL A 19 -0.57 -0.78 18.35
N LYS A 20 -0.62 -0.35 17.08
CA LYS A 20 -0.65 1.08 16.75
C LYS A 20 -1.91 1.69 17.34
N THR A 21 -1.78 2.84 17.99
CA THR A 21 -2.94 3.63 18.45
C THR A 21 -3.51 4.48 17.31
N LYS A 22 -4.72 5.03 17.49
CA LYS A 22 -5.32 5.93 16.49
C LYS A 22 -4.43 7.14 16.23
N GLU A 23 -3.87 7.69 17.29
CA GLU A 23 -3.04 8.89 17.31
C GLU A 23 -1.69 8.67 16.61
N GLU A 24 -1.20 7.44 16.61
CA GLU A 24 0.00 7.03 15.87
C GLU A 24 -0.28 6.79 14.38
N CYS A 25 -1.57 6.68 14.01
CA CYS A 25 -1.96 6.39 12.64
C CYS A 25 -2.00 7.62 11.76
N LYS A 26 -0.87 7.90 11.11
CA LYS A 26 -0.74 9.01 10.17
C LYS A 26 -1.20 8.60 8.78
N CYS A 27 -2.36 9.12 8.40
CA CYS A 27 -2.91 9.01 7.05
C CYS A 27 -2.57 10.25 6.23
N PHE A 28 -2.51 10.10 4.91
CA PHE A 28 -2.33 11.23 3.99
C PHE A 28 -3.66 11.95 3.69
N GLU A 29 -3.57 13.06 2.95
CA GLU A 29 -4.72 13.89 2.57
C GLU A 29 -5.89 13.05 2.03
N GLU A 30 -7.12 13.35 2.46
CA GLU A 30 -8.35 12.67 2.05
C GLU A 30 -8.59 11.26 2.62
N PHE A 31 -7.69 10.77 3.48
CA PHE A 31 -7.79 9.49 4.18
C PHE A 31 -7.90 9.70 5.69
N GLU A 32 -8.73 8.89 6.34
CA GLU A 32 -8.96 8.94 7.78
C GLU A 32 -8.60 7.59 8.44
N PRO A 33 -8.07 7.60 9.68
CA PRO A 33 -7.83 6.37 10.43
C PRO A 33 -9.14 5.65 10.74
N GLU A 34 -9.23 4.39 10.33
CA GLU A 34 -10.32 3.48 10.63
C GLU A 34 -9.78 2.21 11.30
N LYS A 35 -10.53 1.67 12.26
CA LYS A 35 -10.14 0.48 13.02
C LYS A 35 -10.87 -0.74 12.48
N GLU A 36 -10.12 -1.77 12.11
CA GLU A 36 -10.66 -3.09 11.72
C GLU A 36 -9.97 -4.18 12.55
N GLY A 37 -10.73 -4.81 13.44
CA GLY A 37 -10.18 -5.73 14.43
C GLY A 37 -9.21 -5.01 15.37
N ASP A 38 -8.00 -5.54 15.51
CA ASP A 38 -6.91 -4.93 16.30
C ASP A 38 -6.00 -3.99 15.49
N ASN A 39 -6.25 -3.86 14.18
CA ASN A 39 -5.43 -3.07 13.27
C ASN A 39 -6.09 -1.72 12.94
N TRP A 40 -5.25 -0.73 12.66
CA TRP A 40 -5.66 0.54 12.09
C TRP A 40 -5.28 0.60 10.63
N PHE A 41 -6.12 1.25 9.85
CA PHE A 41 -5.92 1.48 8.42
C PHE A 41 -6.27 2.93 8.08
N CYS A 42 -5.75 3.39 6.96
CA CYS A 42 -6.12 4.67 6.37
C CYS A 42 -7.16 4.43 5.28
N ARG A 43 -8.42 4.80 5.53
CA ARG A 43 -9.51 4.64 4.57
C ARG A 43 -9.81 5.96 3.87
N GLY A 44 -9.84 5.93 2.54
CA GLY A 44 -10.16 7.08 1.70
C GLY A 44 -11.65 7.30 1.60
N LYS A 45 -12.09 8.56 1.65
CA LYS A 45 -13.51 8.92 1.43
C LYS A 45 -13.97 8.58 0.01
N LYS A 46 -13.06 8.67 -0.95
CA LYS A 46 -13.30 8.40 -2.37
C LYS A 46 -12.85 6.97 -2.70
N ASN A 47 -13.71 6.21 -3.37
CA ASN A 47 -13.47 4.83 -3.81
C ASN A 47 -13.11 3.82 -2.68
N PHE A 48 -13.30 4.19 -1.41
CA PHE A 48 -13.09 3.34 -0.22
C PHE A 48 -11.75 2.61 -0.15
N ARG A 49 -10.69 3.20 -0.73
CA ARG A 49 -9.33 2.61 -0.72
C ARG A 49 -8.80 2.50 0.70
N ILE A 50 -8.06 1.43 0.96
CA ILE A 50 -7.51 1.11 2.28
C ILE A 50 -5.99 1.05 2.18
N TYR A 51 -5.31 1.83 3.02
CA TYR A 51 -3.86 1.81 3.18
C TYR A 51 -3.46 1.34 4.56
N GLU A 52 -2.27 0.74 4.65
CA GLU A 52 -1.73 0.39 5.96
C GLU A 52 -1.45 1.67 6.75
N CYS A 53 -1.62 1.56 8.07
CA CYS A 53 -1.38 2.66 8.96
C CYS A 53 0.09 3.11 8.92
N GLY A 54 0.34 4.35 8.49
CA GLY A 54 1.70 4.91 8.34
C GLY A 54 2.43 4.47 7.07
N GLU A 55 1.73 3.86 6.11
CA GLU A 55 2.22 3.67 4.75
C GLU A 55 2.56 5.02 4.11
N GLU A 56 3.65 5.10 3.33
CA GLU A 56 3.94 6.34 2.61
C GLU A 56 2.88 6.66 1.56
N LYS A 57 2.71 7.95 1.29
CA LYS A 57 1.77 8.41 0.26
C LYS A 57 2.21 7.85 -1.11
N PRO A 58 1.32 7.14 -1.84
CA PRO A 58 1.65 6.69 -3.18
C PRO A 58 1.80 7.88 -4.15
N PRO A 59 2.54 7.73 -5.25
CA PRO A 59 2.55 8.71 -6.33
C PRO A 59 1.15 8.93 -6.91
N ARG A 60 0.94 10.03 -7.63
CA ARG A 60 -0.28 10.21 -8.45
C ARG A 60 -0.01 9.67 -9.85
N CYS A 61 -0.92 8.84 -10.34
CA CYS A 61 -0.85 8.32 -11.71
C CYS A 61 -1.27 9.39 -12.70
N ILE A 62 -0.47 9.56 -13.75
CA ILE A 62 -0.78 10.42 -14.89
C ILE A 62 -0.95 9.52 -16.12
N CYS A 63 -2.15 9.54 -16.70
CA CYS A 63 -2.48 8.86 -17.94
C CYS A 63 -2.45 9.85 -19.11
N SER A 64 -2.19 9.35 -20.32
CA SER A 64 -2.30 10.13 -21.56
C SER A 64 -3.53 9.67 -22.35
N ASP A 65 -4.52 10.54 -22.52
CA ASP A 65 -5.73 10.30 -23.32
C ASP A 65 -5.77 11.31 -24.47
N LYS A 66 -5.64 10.84 -25.71
CA LYS A 66 -5.66 11.68 -26.93
C LYS A 66 -4.75 12.92 -26.85
N GLY A 67 -3.56 12.75 -26.27
CA GLY A 67 -2.57 13.81 -26.10
C GLY A 67 -2.83 14.76 -24.91
N LYS A 68 -3.87 14.49 -24.10
CA LYS A 68 -4.13 15.19 -22.84
C LYS A 68 -3.66 14.36 -21.66
N LYS A 69 -3.10 15.03 -20.65
CA LYS A 69 -2.71 14.39 -19.39
C LYS A 69 -3.90 14.39 -18.44
N ILE A 70 -4.23 13.22 -17.90
CA ILE A 70 -5.27 13.01 -16.88
C ILE A 70 -4.57 12.53 -15.62
N THR A 71 -4.73 13.27 -14.52
CA THR A 71 -4.24 12.82 -13.21
C THR A 71 -5.35 12.04 -12.53
N LEU A 72 -5.07 10.78 -12.18
CA LEU A 72 -6.02 9.93 -11.48
C LEU A 72 -6.05 10.24 -9.97
N ASP A 73 -7.03 9.67 -9.27
CA ASP A 73 -7.08 9.77 -7.83
C ASP A 73 -5.90 9.06 -7.17
N LEU A 74 -5.63 9.43 -5.91
CA LEU A 74 -4.52 8.84 -5.17
C LEU A 74 -4.69 7.31 -5.05
N GLY A 75 -3.68 6.57 -5.50
CA GLY A 75 -3.71 5.10 -5.53
C GLY A 75 -4.29 4.46 -6.78
N GLU A 76 -4.89 5.24 -7.68
CA GLU A 76 -5.31 4.71 -8.96
C GLU A 76 -4.12 4.50 -9.86
N THR A 77 -4.07 3.33 -10.47
CA THR A 77 -3.02 2.98 -11.40
C THR A 77 -3.54 2.47 -12.74
N ASP A 78 -4.86 2.49 -12.93
CA ASP A 78 -5.52 1.91 -14.10
C ASP A 78 -5.93 2.99 -15.11
N CYS A 79 -5.07 3.18 -16.11
CA CYS A 79 -5.33 4.05 -17.25
C CYS A 79 -6.27 3.42 -18.30
N THR A 80 -6.70 2.15 -18.15
CA THR A 80 -7.59 1.51 -19.14
C THR A 80 -9.04 1.99 -19.05
N SER A 81 -9.45 2.49 -17.88
CA SER A 81 -10.74 3.14 -17.68
C SER A 81 -10.90 4.42 -18.52
N THR A 82 -9.80 5.03 -18.97
CA THR A 82 -9.77 6.16 -19.91
C THR A 82 -9.72 5.68 -21.36
N ASN A 83 -10.79 5.06 -21.87
CA ASN A 83 -11.08 4.81 -23.30
C ASN A 83 -9.98 4.22 -24.24
N HIS A 84 -8.82 3.81 -23.76
CA HIS A 84 -7.70 3.36 -24.59
C HIS A 84 -7.29 1.93 -24.22
N ARG A 85 -7.59 1.00 -25.14
CA ARG A 85 -7.32 -0.45 -25.08
C ARG A 85 -5.89 -0.82 -25.50
N HIS A 86 -4.95 0.12 -25.49
CA HIS A 86 -3.57 -0.19 -25.86
C HIS A 86 -2.79 -0.63 -24.61
N VAL A 87 -2.18 -1.81 -24.69
CA VAL A 87 -1.44 -2.43 -23.58
C VAL A 87 -0.25 -1.56 -23.13
N ASP A 88 0.22 -0.67 -24.00
CA ASP A 88 1.31 0.27 -23.70
C ASP A 88 0.83 1.49 -22.88
N ASP A 89 -0.48 1.81 -22.90
CA ASP A 89 -1.11 2.91 -22.16
C ASP A 89 -1.55 2.49 -20.74
N LEU A 90 -1.37 1.22 -20.37
CA LEU A 90 -1.71 0.68 -19.04
C LEU A 90 -0.90 1.31 -17.91
N PHE A 91 0.30 1.83 -18.20
CA PHE A 91 1.30 2.10 -17.17
C PHE A 91 1.35 3.58 -16.78
N CYS A 92 1.11 3.85 -15.51
CA CYS A 92 1.15 5.17 -14.92
C CYS A 92 2.51 5.86 -15.04
N GLU A 93 2.46 7.13 -15.41
CA GLU A 93 3.58 8.05 -15.23
C GLU A 93 3.47 8.81 -13.89
N PRO A 94 4.60 9.16 -13.24
CA PRO A 94 5.97 8.78 -13.62
C PRO A 94 6.32 7.35 -13.20
N ARG A 95 6.81 6.55 -14.15
CA ARG A 95 7.06 5.12 -13.93
C ARG A 95 8.08 4.83 -12.82
N ALA A 96 9.12 5.65 -12.72
CA ALA A 96 10.19 5.46 -11.73
C ALA A 96 9.70 5.59 -10.28
N GLU A 97 8.77 6.51 -10.00
CA GLU A 97 8.23 6.70 -8.65
C GLU A 97 7.32 5.53 -8.27
N TRP A 98 6.51 5.06 -9.21
CA TRP A 98 5.66 3.88 -9.02
C TRP A 98 6.48 2.60 -8.81
N ASP A 99 7.50 2.38 -9.63
CA ASP A 99 8.40 1.23 -9.48
C ASP A 99 9.08 1.24 -8.10
N GLU A 100 9.49 2.42 -7.62
CA GLU A 100 10.11 2.57 -6.31
C GLU A 100 9.13 2.35 -5.15
N TYR A 101 7.88 2.82 -5.30
CA TYR A 101 6.80 2.55 -4.35
C TYR A 101 6.47 1.05 -4.29
N PHE A 102 6.34 0.37 -5.45
CA PHE A 102 6.03 -1.06 -5.50
C PHE A 102 7.14 -1.98 -4.99
N LYS A 103 8.40 -1.53 -4.94
CA LYS A 103 9.45 -2.29 -4.25
C LYS A 103 9.19 -2.41 -2.75
N ARG A 104 8.62 -1.37 -2.14
CA ARG A 104 8.25 -1.36 -0.71
C ARG A 104 6.86 -1.95 -0.48
N HIS A 105 5.96 -1.78 -1.46
CA HIS A 105 4.56 -2.24 -1.40
C HIS A 105 4.20 -3.15 -2.58
N PRO A 106 4.80 -4.35 -2.69
CA PRO A 106 4.61 -5.21 -3.86
C PRO A 106 3.15 -5.67 -4.04
N HIS A 107 2.40 -5.77 -2.95
CA HIS A 107 0.98 -6.15 -2.96
C HIS A 107 0.07 -5.07 -3.58
N ARG A 108 0.56 -3.85 -3.79
CA ARG A 108 -0.19 -2.75 -4.42
C ARG A 108 -0.15 -2.77 -5.95
N ARG A 109 0.75 -3.56 -6.54
CA ARG A 109 0.95 -3.58 -7.98
C ARG A 109 -0.23 -4.28 -8.66
N LEU A 110 -0.81 -3.64 -9.67
CA LEU A 110 -1.80 -4.29 -10.54
C LEU A 110 -1.15 -5.52 -11.21
N ILE A 111 -1.74 -6.69 -10.99
CA ILE A 111 -1.40 -7.91 -11.72
C ILE A 111 -2.30 -7.93 -12.94
N VAL A 112 -1.73 -7.56 -14.10
CA VAL A 112 -2.44 -7.72 -15.38
C VAL A 112 -2.26 -9.17 -15.80
N GLU A 113 -3.33 -9.96 -15.78
CA GLU A 113 -3.29 -11.31 -16.33
C GLU A 113 -2.94 -11.23 -17.83
N PRO A 114 -2.04 -12.11 -18.33
CA PRO A 114 -1.71 -12.11 -19.75
C PRO A 114 -2.97 -12.41 -20.56
N THR A 115 -3.22 -11.62 -21.62
CA THR A 115 -4.31 -11.88 -22.55
C THR A 115 -4.13 -13.28 -23.13
N PRO A 116 -5.11 -14.19 -23.03
CA PRO A 116 -4.98 -15.53 -23.60
C PRO A 116 -4.73 -15.43 -25.12
N PRO A 117 -3.84 -16.26 -25.69
CA PRO A 117 -3.63 -16.27 -27.13
C PRO A 117 -4.93 -16.69 -27.82
N PHE A 118 -5.42 -15.83 -28.71
CA PHE A 118 -6.53 -16.15 -29.62
C PHE A 118 -6.05 -17.10 -30.72
#